data_AF-A0A2S8BE93-F1
#
_entry.id   AF-A0A2S8BE93-F1
#
_cell.length_a   1.000
_cell.length_b   1.000
_cell.length_c   1.000
_cell.angle_alpha   90.00
_cell.angle_beta   90.00
_cell.angle_gamma   90.00
#
_symmetry.space_group_name_H-M   'P 1'
#
loop_
_entity.id
_entity.type
_entity.pdbx_description
1 polymer ?
#
loop_
_entity_poly.entity_id
_entity_poly.type
_entity_poly.pdbx_seq_one_letter_code
_entity_poly.pdbx_strand_id
1 'polypeptide(L)'
;MLADPPWLRPKRDRPLVDRLEPLASAPVATWYDGERDEWAKSGSYLADDPIATAQELAESMCATRYWDAAEVPDSLQQDLAAALASGDVAASVAAFQAWAQAYKAASRYGSSAQVNPNLLCNRAEAVLDAISPGFGLRLWNALAGGYDSHYRAVIYVLARHGVDGVPGLVGLVRRRPNEYLGAARVFGAVELAPLVARAYRKLKTLRESAIDWLRAHPEHAAGGLIPAAIGAPGETRDNAEAALRFLAIDGSRELILATAAKYDREEVTAAVVAMLDEDPTELYPTKRPKLPTFWNPTAWRRPMLTTGKAIPLTAVDHFGTMLAFPTADGIYAGVTQVTASCTRDSLAPSAGTCSPPGSMPLHRRRSRGR
;
A
#
# COMPACT_ATOMS: atom_id res chain seq x y z
N MET A 1 -14.43 26.63 18.65
CA MET A 1 -13.90 25.36 18.12
C MET A 1 -13.39 24.43 19.23
N LEU A 2 -12.32 24.75 19.98
CA LEU A 2 -11.80 23.79 20.99
C LEU A 2 -12.76 23.50 22.18
N ALA A 3 -13.70 24.40 22.49
CA ALA A 3 -14.70 24.17 23.53
C ALA A 3 -15.79 23.16 23.11
N ASP A 4 -15.97 22.99 21.80
CA ASP A 4 -16.97 22.11 21.20
C ASP A 4 -16.41 21.62 19.85
N PRO A 5 -15.46 20.67 19.87
CA PRO A 5 -14.75 20.25 18.68
C PRO A 5 -15.64 19.41 17.75
N PRO A 6 -15.47 19.51 16.42
CA PRO A 6 -16.31 18.80 15.44
C PRO A 6 -16.46 17.30 15.71
N TRP A 7 -15.38 16.60 16.07
CA TRP A 7 -15.38 15.14 16.32
C TRP A 7 -16.07 14.69 17.62
N LEU A 8 -16.55 15.61 18.45
CA LEU A 8 -17.40 15.31 19.62
C LEU A 8 -18.88 15.58 19.35
N ARG A 9 -19.21 16.21 18.22
CA ARG A 9 -20.58 16.45 17.80
C ARG A 9 -21.16 15.20 17.14
N PRO A 10 -22.49 15.06 17.08
CA PRO A 10 -23.13 14.11 16.17
C PRO A 10 -22.62 14.37 14.75
N LYS A 11 -22.07 13.34 14.10
CA LYS A 11 -21.54 13.48 12.75
C LYS A 11 -22.69 13.83 11.81
N ARG A 12 -22.50 14.84 10.94
CA ARG A 12 -23.46 15.12 9.87
C ARG A 12 -23.61 13.88 9.00
N ASP A 13 -24.86 13.49 8.78
CA ASP A 13 -25.17 12.34 7.93
C ASP A 13 -24.77 12.69 6.50
N ARG A 14 -23.88 11.89 5.92
CA ARG A 14 -23.52 11.99 4.50
C ARG A 14 -24.28 10.91 3.75
N PRO A 15 -24.80 11.18 2.53
CA PRO A 15 -25.46 10.16 1.73
C PRO A 15 -24.54 8.94 1.60
N LEU A 16 -25.04 7.79 2.04
CA LEU A 16 -24.35 6.51 1.92
C LEU A 16 -24.97 5.75 0.76
N VAL A 17 -24.13 5.26 -0.13
CA VAL A 17 -24.56 4.35 -1.19
C VAL A 17 -23.96 3.00 -0.89
N ASP A 18 -24.79 2.08 -0.38
CA ASP A 18 -24.34 0.73 -0.06
C ASP A 18 -24.22 -0.12 -1.33
N ARG A 19 -23.30 -1.10 -1.31
CA ARG A 19 -23.09 -2.12 -2.36
C ARG A 19 -22.87 -1.56 -3.77
N LEU A 20 -22.17 -0.43 -3.88
CA LEU A 20 -21.66 0.00 -5.17
C LEU A 20 -20.40 -0.80 -5.52
N GLU A 21 -20.35 -1.35 -6.72
CA GLU A 21 -19.15 -2.02 -7.23
C GLU A 21 -18.23 -1.00 -7.93
N PRO A 22 -16.90 -1.19 -7.93
CA PRO A 22 -16.00 -0.38 -8.74
C PRO A 22 -16.39 -0.35 -10.22
N LEU A 23 -16.24 0.80 -10.86
CA LEU A 23 -16.44 0.91 -12.31
C LEU A 23 -15.40 0.03 -13.02
N ALA A 24 -15.89 -0.95 -13.77
CA ALA A 24 -15.06 -1.78 -14.63
C ALA A 24 -14.39 -0.89 -15.68
N SER A 25 -13.10 -0.60 -15.46
CA SER A 25 -12.25 0.11 -16.42
C SER A 25 -11.17 -0.85 -16.86
N ALA A 26 -10.99 -0.99 -18.17
CA ALA A 26 -9.96 -1.85 -18.71
C ALA A 26 -8.59 -1.43 -18.15
N PRO A 27 -7.75 -2.38 -17.70
CA PRO A 27 -6.41 -2.04 -17.25
C PRO A 27 -5.59 -1.49 -18.42
N VAL A 28 -4.72 -0.53 -18.12
CA VAL A 28 -3.82 0.10 -19.08
C VAL A 28 -2.37 -0.08 -18.63
N ALA A 29 -1.44 -0.03 -19.58
CA ALA A 29 0.00 -0.05 -19.30
C ALA A 29 0.69 1.08 -20.05
N THR A 30 1.40 1.94 -19.31
CA THR A 30 2.15 3.08 -19.84
C THR A 30 3.61 2.96 -19.40
N TRP A 31 4.43 2.43 -20.30
CA TRP A 31 5.88 2.31 -20.13
C TRP A 31 6.58 3.58 -20.63
N TYR A 32 7.74 3.92 -20.06
CA TYR A 32 8.63 4.88 -20.71
C TYR A 32 9.21 4.30 -22.01
N ASP A 33 9.65 5.19 -22.89
CA ASP A 33 10.27 4.80 -24.17
C ASP A 33 11.42 3.81 -23.94
N GLY A 34 11.33 2.64 -24.59
CA GLY A 34 12.33 1.56 -24.47
C GLY A 34 12.28 0.74 -23.17
N GLU A 35 11.63 1.21 -22.11
CA GLU A 35 11.60 0.56 -20.78
C GLU A 35 11.05 -0.87 -20.87
N ARG A 36 9.94 -1.06 -21.60
CA ARG A 36 9.32 -2.37 -21.79
C ARG A 36 10.27 -3.37 -22.46
N ASP A 37 10.94 -2.94 -23.51
CA ASP A 37 11.84 -3.79 -24.29
C ASP A 37 13.10 -4.14 -23.48
N GLU A 38 13.63 -3.20 -22.72
CA GLU A 38 14.76 -3.45 -21.81
C GLU A 38 14.42 -4.50 -20.76
N TRP A 39 13.26 -4.38 -20.11
CA TRP A 39 12.81 -5.36 -19.12
C TRP A 39 12.45 -6.72 -19.74
N ALA A 40 11.88 -6.73 -20.95
CA ALA A 40 11.62 -7.97 -21.66
C ALA A 40 12.92 -8.69 -22.09
N LYS A 41 14.00 -7.93 -22.35
CA LYS A 41 15.32 -8.46 -22.74
C LYS A 41 16.24 -8.76 -21.57
N SER A 42 16.01 -8.17 -20.39
CA SER A 42 16.91 -8.30 -19.24
C SER A 42 17.09 -9.75 -18.78
N GLY A 43 16.19 -10.64 -19.22
CA GLY A 43 16.13 -12.01 -18.77
C GLY A 43 15.80 -12.08 -17.27
N SER A 44 15.34 -13.23 -16.83
CA SER A 44 15.51 -13.55 -15.41
C SER A 44 16.99 -13.83 -15.21
N TYR A 45 17.66 -13.12 -14.31
CA TYR A 45 19.05 -13.43 -13.89
C TYR A 45 19.23 -14.84 -13.29
N LEU A 46 18.17 -15.65 -13.27
CA LEU A 46 18.13 -17.04 -12.79
C LEU A 46 18.46 -18.06 -13.90
N ALA A 47 18.80 -17.60 -15.11
CA ALA A 47 19.01 -18.43 -16.28
C ALA A 47 20.43 -19.00 -16.35
N ASP A 48 20.65 -20.14 -15.70
CA ASP A 48 21.78 -21.01 -16.05
C ASP A 48 21.32 -22.23 -16.87
N ASP A 49 20.14 -22.82 -16.57
CA ASP A 49 19.60 -23.95 -17.35
C ASP A 49 18.14 -23.73 -17.82
N PRO A 50 17.81 -23.98 -19.11
CA PRO A 50 16.44 -23.89 -19.61
C PRO A 50 15.59 -25.05 -19.08
N ILE A 51 14.41 -24.72 -18.55
CA ILE A 51 13.40 -25.71 -18.16
C ILE A 51 12.68 -26.19 -19.43
N ALA A 52 12.67 -27.50 -19.67
CA ALA A 52 12.10 -28.15 -20.85
C ALA A 52 10.87 -29.03 -20.53
N THR A 53 10.70 -29.46 -19.27
CA THR A 53 9.56 -30.31 -18.87
C THR A 53 8.83 -29.81 -17.63
N ALA A 54 7.58 -30.28 -17.43
CA ALA A 54 6.81 -30.01 -16.20
C ALA A 54 7.50 -30.58 -14.94
N GLN A 55 8.24 -31.68 -15.09
CA GLN A 55 9.03 -32.29 -14.03
C GLN A 55 10.19 -31.38 -13.60
N GLU A 56 11.00 -30.90 -14.55
CA GLU A 56 12.09 -29.95 -14.29
C GLU A 56 11.56 -28.63 -13.71
N LEU A 57 10.37 -28.20 -14.13
CA LEU A 57 9.71 -27.05 -13.53
C LEU A 57 9.32 -27.30 -12.08
N ALA A 58 8.72 -28.45 -11.77
CA ALA A 58 8.38 -28.82 -10.40
C ALA A 58 9.63 -28.87 -9.52
N GLU A 59 10.71 -29.47 -10.00
CA GLU A 59 12.03 -29.47 -9.33
C GLU A 59 12.53 -28.06 -9.05
N SER A 60 12.45 -27.16 -10.04
CA SER A 60 12.85 -25.76 -9.89
C SER A 60 11.96 -25.00 -8.89
N MET A 61 10.64 -25.23 -8.92
CA MET A 61 9.68 -24.63 -7.98
C MET A 61 9.88 -25.14 -6.55
N CYS A 62 10.29 -26.40 -6.40
CA CYS A 62 10.58 -27.08 -5.14
C CYS A 62 12.04 -26.88 -4.67
N ALA A 63 12.87 -26.15 -5.42
CA ALA A 63 14.24 -25.89 -5.03
C ALA A 63 14.29 -25.00 -3.79
N THR A 64 14.88 -25.52 -2.70
CA THR A 64 15.09 -24.75 -1.47
C THR A 64 16.28 -23.80 -1.66
N ARG A 65 16.27 -22.66 -0.95
CA ARG A 65 17.38 -21.71 -1.03
C ARG A 65 18.64 -22.31 -0.41
N TYR A 66 19.81 -21.96 -0.95
CA TYR A 66 21.17 -22.50 -0.72
C TYR A 66 21.61 -22.90 0.71
N TRP A 67 20.87 -22.56 1.76
CA TRP A 67 21.25 -22.72 3.17
C TRP A 67 20.26 -23.56 4.01
N ASP A 68 19.25 -24.17 3.39
CA ASP A 68 18.25 -24.98 4.10
C ASP A 68 17.93 -26.28 3.34
N ALA A 69 18.48 -27.39 3.82
CA ALA A 69 18.31 -28.73 3.26
C ALA A 69 17.15 -29.47 3.95
N ALA A 70 16.00 -28.81 4.11
CA ALA A 70 14.83 -29.41 4.72
C ALA A 70 14.32 -30.57 3.87
N GLU A 71 14.22 -31.76 4.45
CA GLU A 71 13.69 -32.93 3.77
C GLU A 71 12.17 -32.81 3.62
N VAL A 72 11.70 -32.78 2.38
CA VAL A 72 10.28 -32.78 2.02
C VAL A 72 10.02 -34.06 1.22
N PRO A 73 8.91 -34.79 1.44
CA PRO A 73 8.63 -36.00 0.70
C PRO A 73 8.63 -35.79 -0.81
N ASP A 74 9.38 -36.61 -1.54
CA ASP A 74 9.47 -36.58 -3.01
C ASP A 74 8.10 -36.69 -3.69
N SER A 75 7.15 -37.39 -3.03
CA SER A 75 5.78 -37.53 -3.53
C SER A 75 5.09 -36.18 -3.75
N LEU A 76 5.35 -35.17 -2.91
CA LEU A 76 4.75 -33.84 -3.06
C LEU A 76 5.28 -33.10 -4.29
N GLN A 77 6.56 -33.31 -4.64
CA GLN A 77 7.13 -32.77 -5.87
C GLN A 77 6.59 -33.52 -7.09
N GLN A 78 6.42 -34.84 -7.00
CA GLN A 78 5.80 -35.66 -8.06
C GLN A 78 4.33 -35.28 -8.29
N ASP A 79 3.57 -35.04 -7.22
CA ASP A 79 2.19 -34.55 -7.29
C ASP A 79 2.12 -33.19 -7.98
N LEU A 80 3.07 -32.28 -7.69
CA LEU A 80 3.19 -31.00 -8.38
C LEU A 80 3.50 -31.19 -9.87
N ALA A 81 4.46 -32.04 -10.22
CA ALA A 81 4.79 -32.31 -11.62
C ALA A 81 3.59 -32.86 -12.40
N ALA A 82 2.85 -33.80 -11.81
CA ALA A 82 1.63 -34.34 -12.39
C ALA A 82 0.53 -33.28 -12.55
N ALA A 83 0.35 -32.42 -11.55
CA ALA A 83 -0.60 -31.31 -11.61
C ALA A 83 -0.23 -30.29 -12.71
N LEU A 84 1.05 -29.92 -12.83
CA LEU A 84 1.54 -29.05 -13.89
C LEU A 84 1.32 -29.66 -15.27
N ALA A 85 1.60 -30.96 -15.44
CA ALA A 85 1.39 -31.68 -16.70
C ALA A 85 -0.10 -31.75 -17.11
N SER A 86 -1.03 -31.65 -16.17
CA SER A 86 -2.47 -31.63 -16.46
C SER A 86 -2.96 -30.31 -17.07
N GLY A 87 -2.21 -29.20 -16.90
CA GLY A 87 -2.64 -27.86 -17.29
C GLY A 87 -3.73 -27.24 -16.39
N ASP A 88 -4.11 -27.90 -15.29
CA ASP A 88 -5.06 -27.39 -14.32
C ASP A 88 -4.37 -26.44 -13.32
N VAL A 89 -4.78 -25.17 -13.36
CA VAL A 89 -4.27 -24.11 -12.48
C VAL A 89 -4.60 -24.38 -11.01
N ALA A 90 -5.83 -24.80 -10.71
CA ALA A 90 -6.26 -25.03 -9.34
C ALA A 90 -5.53 -26.23 -8.72
N ALA A 91 -5.39 -27.32 -9.48
CA ALA A 91 -4.62 -28.49 -9.03
C ALA A 91 -3.14 -28.13 -8.82
N SER A 92 -2.54 -27.38 -9.74
CA SER A 92 -1.13 -26.95 -9.64
C SER A 92 -0.88 -26.03 -8.44
N VAL A 93 -1.80 -25.09 -8.18
CA VAL A 93 -1.74 -24.22 -7.00
C VAL A 93 -1.86 -25.03 -5.72
N ALA A 94 -2.80 -25.98 -5.65
CA ALA A 94 -3.01 -26.82 -4.47
C ALA A 94 -1.79 -27.72 -4.19
N ALA A 95 -1.23 -28.36 -5.22
CA ALA A 95 -0.04 -29.19 -5.09
C ALA A 95 1.18 -28.38 -4.62
N PHE A 96 1.40 -27.18 -5.20
CA PHE A 96 2.50 -26.31 -4.77
C PHE A 96 2.28 -25.79 -3.33
N GLN A 97 1.05 -25.48 -2.94
CA GLN A 97 0.72 -25.10 -1.57
C GLN A 97 1.02 -26.22 -0.56
N ALA A 98 0.66 -27.47 -0.88
CA ALA A 98 0.96 -28.63 -0.04
C ALA A 98 2.48 -28.80 0.14
N TRP A 99 3.24 -28.75 -0.95
CA TRP A 99 4.70 -28.79 -0.89
C TRP A 99 5.28 -27.63 -0.05
N ALA A 100 4.84 -26.39 -0.30
CA ALA A 100 5.34 -25.22 0.41
C ALA A 100 5.03 -25.24 1.92
N GLN A 101 3.88 -25.81 2.31
CA GLN A 101 3.53 -26.02 3.72
C GLN A 101 4.43 -27.06 4.37
N ALA A 102 4.65 -28.20 3.70
CA ALA A 102 5.55 -29.25 4.18
C ALA A 102 6.99 -28.73 4.32
N TYR A 103 7.49 -27.98 3.33
CA TYR A 103 8.80 -27.33 3.39
C TYR A 103 8.91 -26.38 4.59
N LYS A 104 7.93 -25.51 4.81
CA LYS A 104 7.93 -24.60 5.97
C LYS A 104 7.87 -25.34 7.30
N ALA A 105 7.20 -26.49 7.37
CA ALA A 105 7.14 -27.30 8.58
C ALA A 105 8.47 -28.02 8.87
N ALA A 106 9.17 -28.47 7.83
CA ALA A 106 10.46 -29.14 7.94
C ALA A 106 11.65 -28.17 8.08
N SER A 107 11.50 -26.94 7.59
CA SER A 107 12.54 -25.90 7.62
C SER A 107 12.87 -25.46 9.05
N ARG A 108 14.16 -25.26 9.31
CA ARG A 108 14.62 -24.62 10.57
C ARG A 108 14.12 -23.19 10.77
N TYR A 109 13.64 -22.54 9.70
CA TYR A 109 13.08 -21.19 9.72
C TYR A 109 11.56 -21.16 9.92
N GLY A 110 10.91 -22.33 9.94
CA GLY A 110 9.47 -22.45 10.13
C GLY A 110 8.69 -21.60 9.12
N SER A 111 7.77 -20.79 9.64
CA SER A 111 6.95 -19.87 8.85
C SER A 111 7.74 -18.80 8.07
N SER A 112 8.99 -18.54 8.46
CA SER A 112 9.88 -17.56 7.80
C SER A 112 10.71 -18.15 6.65
N ALA A 113 10.59 -19.47 6.40
CA ALA A 113 11.26 -20.08 5.26
C ALA A 113 10.76 -19.47 3.95
N GLN A 114 11.70 -19.05 3.11
CA GLN A 114 11.39 -18.41 1.85
C GLN A 114 11.01 -19.45 0.82
N VAL A 115 9.87 -19.21 0.18
CA VAL A 115 9.38 -20.04 -0.92
C VAL A 115 9.22 -19.12 -2.11
N ASN A 116 9.95 -19.43 -3.17
CA ASN A 116 9.90 -18.68 -4.40
C ASN A 116 9.69 -19.66 -5.56
N PRO A 117 8.50 -19.70 -6.17
CA PRO A 117 8.22 -20.63 -7.25
C PRO A 117 9.00 -20.31 -8.54
N ASN A 118 9.65 -19.15 -8.66
CA ASN A 118 10.39 -18.74 -9.87
C ASN A 118 9.59 -18.91 -11.18
N LEU A 119 8.26 -18.85 -11.12
CA LEU A 119 7.37 -19.10 -12.24
C LEU A 119 7.66 -18.11 -13.38
N LEU A 120 7.66 -18.65 -14.60
CA LEU A 120 7.93 -17.93 -15.86
C LEU A 120 9.33 -17.33 -15.97
N CYS A 121 10.22 -17.63 -15.03
CA CYS A 121 11.66 -17.50 -15.24
C CYS A 121 12.19 -18.68 -16.06
N ASN A 122 13.42 -18.58 -16.57
CA ASN A 122 14.15 -19.70 -17.21
C ASN A 122 13.45 -20.36 -18.41
N ARG A 123 12.62 -19.58 -19.14
CA ARG A 123 11.85 -20.02 -20.32
C ARG A 123 10.77 -21.08 -20.03
N ALA A 124 10.40 -21.29 -18.77
CA ALA A 124 9.33 -22.21 -18.37
C ALA A 124 7.96 -21.87 -18.98
N GLU A 125 7.74 -20.61 -19.40
CA GLU A 125 6.51 -20.19 -20.07
C GLU A 125 6.19 -21.04 -21.31
N ALA A 126 7.19 -21.30 -22.16
CA ALA A 126 6.96 -22.08 -23.38
C ALA A 126 6.54 -23.53 -23.08
N VAL A 127 7.08 -24.11 -22.01
CA VAL A 127 6.70 -25.46 -21.53
C VAL A 127 5.25 -25.46 -21.06
N LEU A 128 4.87 -24.48 -20.24
CA LEU A 128 3.52 -24.37 -19.70
C LEU A 128 2.49 -24.10 -20.79
N ASP A 129 2.81 -23.22 -21.75
CA ASP A 129 1.91 -22.90 -22.85
C ASP A 129 1.78 -24.05 -23.86
N ALA A 130 2.79 -24.91 -23.99
CA ALA A 130 2.69 -26.14 -24.79
C ALA A 130 1.74 -27.18 -24.16
N ILE A 131 1.61 -27.19 -22.83
CA ILE A 131 0.65 -28.05 -22.11
C ILE A 131 -0.77 -27.51 -22.30
N SER A 132 -0.96 -26.22 -22.08
CA SER A 132 -2.26 -25.56 -22.24
C SER A 132 -2.04 -24.07 -22.55
N PRO A 133 -2.62 -23.51 -23.64
CA PRO A 133 -2.39 -22.12 -24.01
C PRO A 133 -2.65 -21.14 -22.87
N GLY A 134 -1.67 -20.28 -22.57
CA GLY A 134 -1.74 -19.25 -21.53
C GLY A 134 -1.70 -19.79 -20.09
N PHE A 135 -1.43 -21.10 -19.91
CA PHE A 135 -1.38 -21.73 -18.60
C PHE A 135 -0.33 -21.09 -17.69
N GLY A 136 0.82 -20.73 -18.26
CA GLY A 136 1.91 -20.13 -17.50
C GLY A 136 1.50 -18.84 -16.80
N LEU A 137 0.90 -17.91 -17.54
CA LEU A 137 0.46 -16.63 -16.99
C LEU A 137 -0.68 -16.79 -15.98
N ARG A 138 -1.65 -17.68 -16.26
CA ARG A 138 -2.75 -17.97 -15.32
C ARG A 138 -2.22 -18.53 -14.00
N LEU A 139 -1.26 -19.45 -14.06
CA LEU A 139 -0.63 -20.04 -12.88
C LEU A 139 0.21 -19.00 -12.11
N TRP A 140 0.99 -18.18 -12.82
CA TRP A 140 1.74 -17.09 -12.19
C TRP A 140 0.82 -16.11 -11.47
N ASN A 141 -0.26 -15.65 -12.10
CA ASN A 141 -1.26 -14.77 -11.50
C ASN A 141 -1.87 -15.38 -10.22
N ALA A 142 -2.10 -16.70 -10.21
CA ALA A 142 -2.66 -17.40 -9.05
C ALA A 142 -1.66 -17.53 -7.88
N LEU A 143 -0.35 -17.58 -8.16
CA LEU A 143 0.68 -17.84 -7.15
C LEU A 143 1.42 -16.58 -6.68
N ALA A 144 1.55 -15.53 -7.50
CA ALA A 144 2.42 -14.37 -7.24
C ALA A 144 2.16 -13.72 -5.86
N GLY A 145 0.91 -13.55 -5.45
CA GLY A 145 0.57 -12.98 -4.13
C GLY A 145 0.83 -13.89 -2.93
N GLY A 146 1.02 -15.19 -3.15
CA GLY A 146 1.16 -16.22 -2.12
C GLY A 146 2.60 -16.52 -1.69
N TYR A 147 3.60 -16.05 -2.45
CA TYR A 147 5.00 -16.44 -2.29
C TYR A 147 5.97 -15.28 -2.43
N ASP A 148 7.25 -15.52 -2.12
CA ASP A 148 8.29 -14.54 -2.39
C ASP A 148 8.61 -14.57 -3.89
N SER A 149 9.00 -13.42 -4.44
CA SER A 149 9.38 -13.29 -5.84
C SER A 149 10.50 -12.28 -5.93
N HIS A 150 11.37 -12.43 -6.93
CA HIS A 150 12.37 -11.40 -7.19
C HIS A 150 11.74 -10.27 -8.01
N TYR A 151 11.97 -9.02 -7.60
CA TYR A 151 11.44 -7.83 -8.30
C TYR A 151 11.70 -7.87 -9.81
N ARG A 152 12.91 -8.24 -10.24
CA ARG A 152 13.27 -8.37 -11.66
C ARG A 152 12.45 -9.44 -12.39
N ALA A 153 12.17 -10.58 -11.75
CA ALA A 153 11.34 -11.62 -12.32
C ALA A 153 9.89 -11.14 -12.53
N VAL A 154 9.35 -10.42 -11.54
CA VAL A 154 8.01 -9.82 -11.63
C VAL A 154 7.94 -8.82 -12.77
N ILE A 155 8.89 -7.87 -12.85
CA ILE A 155 8.91 -6.87 -13.92
C ILE A 155 9.10 -7.51 -15.30
N TYR A 156 9.92 -8.56 -15.42
CA TYR A 156 10.05 -9.32 -16.67
C TYR A 156 8.71 -9.90 -17.13
N VAL A 157 7.96 -10.57 -16.24
CA VAL A 157 6.63 -11.11 -16.56
C VAL A 157 5.68 -9.99 -16.99
N LEU A 158 5.67 -8.88 -16.25
CA LEU A 158 4.83 -7.72 -16.56
C LEU A 158 5.20 -7.03 -17.87
N ALA A 159 6.49 -6.96 -18.22
CA ALA A 159 6.94 -6.40 -19.50
C ALA A 159 6.49 -7.27 -20.69
N ARG A 160 6.53 -8.59 -20.51
CA ARG A 160 6.15 -9.55 -21.57
C ARG A 160 4.64 -9.65 -21.74
N HIS A 161 3.91 -9.81 -20.63
CA HIS A 161 2.47 -10.07 -20.63
C HIS A 161 1.61 -8.82 -20.47
N GLY A 162 2.20 -7.67 -20.16
CA GLY A 162 1.49 -6.41 -20.04
C GLY A 162 0.37 -6.48 -19.00
N VAL A 163 -0.81 -5.99 -19.39
CA VAL A 163 -1.97 -5.87 -18.50
C VAL A 163 -2.51 -7.22 -18.01
N ASP A 164 -2.24 -8.31 -18.74
CA ASP A 164 -2.71 -9.65 -18.36
C ASP A 164 -2.00 -10.17 -17.08
N GLY A 165 -0.87 -9.56 -16.69
CA GLY A 165 -0.16 -9.82 -15.43
C GLY A 165 -0.64 -8.97 -14.24
N VAL A 166 -1.60 -8.06 -14.43
CA VAL A 166 -2.11 -7.20 -13.33
C VAL A 166 -2.66 -8.01 -12.15
N PRO A 167 -3.40 -9.13 -12.32
CA PRO A 167 -3.91 -9.89 -11.18
C PRO A 167 -2.81 -10.37 -10.22
N GLY A 168 -1.69 -10.88 -10.74
CA GLY A 168 -0.54 -11.28 -9.95
C GLY A 168 0.15 -10.09 -9.28
N LEU A 169 0.30 -8.96 -10.00
CA LEU A 169 0.83 -7.72 -9.44
C LEU A 169 -0.02 -7.20 -8.26
N VAL A 170 -1.35 -7.23 -8.36
CA VAL A 170 -2.27 -6.86 -7.26
C VAL A 170 -1.99 -7.73 -6.03
N GLY A 171 -1.82 -9.04 -6.22
CA GLY A 171 -1.45 -9.96 -5.14
C GLY A 171 -0.11 -9.61 -4.48
N LEU A 172 0.90 -9.29 -5.29
CA LEU A 172 2.25 -8.91 -4.85
C LEU A 172 2.25 -7.59 -4.07
N VAL A 173 1.60 -6.53 -4.59
CA VAL A 173 1.49 -5.23 -3.92
C VAL A 173 0.74 -5.36 -2.60
N ARG A 174 -0.31 -6.19 -2.55
CA ARG A 174 -1.06 -6.45 -1.31
C ARG A 174 -0.18 -7.06 -0.22
N ARG A 175 0.70 -8.00 -0.58
CA ARG A 175 1.59 -8.70 0.37
C ARG A 175 2.82 -7.87 0.75
N ARG A 176 3.50 -7.27 -0.24
CA ARG A 176 4.78 -6.56 -0.08
C ARG A 176 4.74 -5.21 -0.81
N PRO A 177 3.96 -4.22 -0.32
CA PRO A 177 3.82 -2.94 -1.01
C PRO A 177 5.15 -2.19 -1.14
N ASN A 178 6.07 -2.35 -0.18
CA ASN A 178 7.39 -1.70 -0.23
C ASN A 178 8.25 -2.18 -1.40
N GLU A 179 8.02 -3.39 -1.90
CA GLU A 179 8.80 -3.98 -2.99
C GLU A 179 8.15 -3.73 -4.34
N TYR A 180 6.81 -3.82 -4.41
CA TYR A 180 6.09 -3.88 -5.70
C TYR A 180 5.28 -2.65 -6.07
N LEU A 181 5.03 -1.70 -5.15
CA LEU A 181 4.25 -0.52 -5.50
C LEU A 181 4.91 0.32 -6.61
N GLY A 182 6.25 0.36 -6.65
CA GLY A 182 6.98 1.00 -7.75
C GLY A 182 6.73 0.35 -9.11
N ALA A 183 6.55 -0.97 -9.17
CA ALA A 183 6.18 -1.70 -10.39
C ALA A 183 4.77 -1.32 -10.87
N ALA A 184 3.86 -1.04 -9.93
CA ALA A 184 2.48 -0.68 -10.23
C ALA A 184 2.34 0.67 -10.94
N ARG A 185 3.35 1.57 -10.88
CA ARG A 185 3.35 2.86 -11.59
C ARG A 185 3.02 2.73 -13.07
N VAL A 186 3.45 1.64 -13.72
CA VAL A 186 3.23 1.40 -15.15
C VAL A 186 1.77 1.04 -15.45
N PHE A 187 1.06 0.44 -14.50
CA PHE A 187 -0.24 -0.17 -14.72
C PHE A 187 -1.36 0.63 -14.05
N GLY A 188 -2.31 1.10 -14.87
CA GLY A 188 -3.57 1.66 -14.39
C GLY A 188 -4.61 0.56 -14.30
N ALA A 189 -5.01 0.17 -13.09
CA ALA A 189 -6.03 -0.83 -12.84
C ALA A 189 -6.82 -0.48 -11.58
N VAL A 190 -8.14 -0.69 -11.59
CA VAL A 190 -9.02 -0.27 -10.48
C VAL A 190 -8.75 -1.06 -9.20
N GLU A 191 -8.28 -2.30 -9.33
CA GLU A 191 -7.93 -3.20 -8.23
C GLU A 191 -6.67 -2.76 -7.46
N LEU A 192 -5.82 -1.94 -8.07
CA LEU A 192 -4.65 -1.34 -7.42
C LEU A 192 -5.05 -0.14 -6.54
N ALA A 193 -6.15 0.55 -6.87
CA ALA A 193 -6.50 1.81 -6.23
C ALA A 193 -6.67 1.71 -4.70
N PRO A 194 -7.33 0.68 -4.12
CA PRO A 194 -7.43 0.55 -2.66
C PRO A 194 -6.06 0.35 -1.97
N LEU A 195 -5.14 -0.35 -2.64
CA LEU A 195 -3.78 -0.59 -2.13
C LEU A 195 -2.98 0.72 -2.13
N VAL A 196 -3.10 1.48 -3.21
CA VAL A 196 -2.46 2.80 -3.36
C VAL A 196 -3.02 3.81 -2.36
N ALA A 197 -4.34 3.88 -2.19
CA ALA A 197 -4.99 4.77 -1.22
C ALA A 197 -4.53 4.48 0.22
N ARG A 198 -4.40 3.20 0.58
CA ARG A 198 -3.82 2.81 1.87
C ARG A 198 -2.35 3.21 1.96
N ALA A 199 -1.55 2.99 0.92
CA ALA A 199 -0.13 3.39 0.91
C ALA A 199 0.02 4.91 1.10
N TYR A 200 -0.73 5.70 0.35
CA TYR A 200 -0.82 7.16 0.46
C TYR A 200 -1.13 7.61 1.89
N ARG A 201 -2.16 7.04 2.52
CA ARG A 201 -2.61 7.50 3.83
C ARG A 201 -1.78 6.98 4.99
N LYS A 202 -1.32 5.73 4.94
CA LYS A 202 -0.78 4.99 6.10
C LYS A 202 0.72 4.75 6.05
N LEU A 203 1.32 4.66 4.87
CA LEU A 203 2.70 4.21 4.70
C LEU A 203 3.58 5.40 4.33
N LYS A 204 4.17 6.06 5.33
CA LYS A 204 4.98 7.28 5.14
C LYS A 204 6.06 7.11 4.06
N THR A 205 6.73 5.95 4.03
CA THR A 205 7.80 5.64 3.07
C THR A 205 7.31 5.41 1.64
N LEU A 206 6.03 5.09 1.46
CA LEU A 206 5.42 4.82 0.14
C LEU A 206 4.48 5.91 -0.32
N ARG A 207 4.35 7.00 0.44
CA ARG A 207 3.43 8.10 0.12
C ARG A 207 3.75 8.72 -1.23
N GLU A 208 5.02 8.96 -1.52
CA GLU A 208 5.44 9.55 -2.80
C GLU A 208 5.13 8.61 -3.97
N SER A 209 5.47 7.33 -3.86
CA SER A 209 5.11 6.34 -4.90
C SER A 209 3.59 6.20 -5.11
N ALA A 210 2.81 6.36 -4.04
CA ALA A 210 1.36 6.36 -4.15
C ALA A 210 0.83 7.63 -4.85
N ILE A 211 1.41 8.79 -4.56
CA ILE A 211 1.11 10.06 -5.25
C ILE A 211 1.44 9.93 -6.75
N ASP A 212 2.60 9.37 -7.09
CA ASP A 212 3.01 9.16 -8.48
C ASP A 212 2.01 8.28 -9.23
N TRP A 213 1.52 7.20 -8.59
CA TRP A 213 0.49 6.35 -9.19
C TRP A 213 -0.85 7.07 -9.36
N LEU A 214 -1.30 7.81 -8.33
CA LEU A 214 -2.57 8.56 -8.39
C LEU A 214 -2.54 9.57 -9.54
N ARG A 215 -1.42 10.27 -9.74
CA ARG A 215 -1.22 11.22 -10.84
C ARG A 215 -1.15 10.55 -12.20
N ALA A 216 -0.51 9.39 -12.28
CA ALA A 216 -0.39 8.65 -13.53
C ALA A 216 -1.74 8.03 -13.98
N HIS A 217 -2.57 7.61 -13.03
CA HIS A 217 -3.81 6.84 -13.31
C HIS A 217 -5.05 7.39 -12.59
N PRO A 218 -5.41 8.68 -12.77
CA PRO A 218 -6.51 9.30 -12.02
C PRO A 218 -7.88 8.67 -12.31
N GLU A 219 -8.11 8.16 -13.53
CA GLU A 219 -9.37 7.49 -13.90
C GLU A 219 -9.53 6.14 -13.19
N HIS A 220 -8.49 5.29 -13.19
CA HIS A 220 -8.51 4.02 -12.46
C HIS A 220 -8.56 4.23 -10.95
N ALA A 221 -7.91 5.29 -10.45
CA ALA A 221 -8.02 5.70 -9.06
C ALA A 221 -9.46 6.08 -8.70
N ALA A 222 -10.12 6.93 -9.50
CA ALA A 222 -11.50 7.32 -9.28
C ALA A 222 -12.45 6.11 -9.34
N GLY A 223 -12.34 5.30 -10.39
CA GLY A 223 -13.19 4.11 -10.60
C GLY A 223 -13.08 3.09 -9.47
N GLY A 224 -11.86 2.88 -8.94
CA GLY A 224 -11.60 1.95 -7.84
C GLY A 224 -11.91 2.47 -6.44
N LEU A 225 -11.97 3.80 -6.23
CA LEU A 225 -12.10 4.40 -4.90
C LEU A 225 -13.49 4.99 -4.60
N ILE A 226 -14.25 5.42 -5.62
CA ILE A 226 -15.58 6.03 -5.40
C ILE A 226 -16.49 5.14 -4.53
N PRO A 227 -16.66 3.83 -4.80
CA PRO A 227 -17.54 3.00 -3.99
C PRO A 227 -17.14 2.95 -2.52
N ALA A 228 -15.84 2.85 -2.25
CA ALA A 228 -15.31 2.84 -0.89
C ALA A 228 -15.51 4.19 -0.19
N ALA A 229 -15.37 5.31 -0.92
CA ALA A 229 -15.47 6.65 -0.37
C ALA A 229 -16.91 7.04 0.04
N ILE A 230 -17.91 6.56 -0.68
CA ILE A 230 -19.34 6.84 -0.38
C ILE A 230 -20.04 5.68 0.35
N GLY A 231 -19.30 4.63 0.67
CA GLY A 231 -19.80 3.46 1.40
C GLY A 231 -19.75 3.62 2.92
N ALA A 232 -19.80 2.48 3.62
CA ALA A 232 -19.84 2.41 5.06
C ALA A 232 -18.62 3.10 5.74
N PRO A 233 -18.81 3.77 6.90
CA PRO A 233 -17.70 4.34 7.67
C PRO A 233 -16.66 3.29 8.06
N GLY A 234 -15.38 3.61 7.90
CA GLY A 234 -14.29 2.71 8.24
C GLY A 234 -12.96 3.14 7.64
N GLU A 235 -11.92 2.35 7.89
CA GLU A 235 -10.56 2.64 7.39
C GLU A 235 -10.51 2.69 5.86
N THR A 236 -11.22 1.78 5.18
CA THR A 236 -11.26 1.74 3.71
C THR A 236 -11.83 3.02 3.14
N ARG A 237 -12.93 3.52 3.73
CA ARG A 237 -13.53 4.81 3.37
C ARG A 237 -12.58 5.97 3.63
N ASP A 238 -12.03 6.05 4.84
CA ASP A 238 -11.06 7.10 5.20
C ASP A 238 -9.87 7.16 4.22
N ASN A 239 -9.36 6.01 3.78
CA ASN A 239 -8.26 5.94 2.81
C ASN A 239 -8.69 6.38 1.40
N ALA A 240 -9.89 5.94 0.95
CA ALA A 240 -10.43 6.31 -0.35
C ALA A 240 -10.73 7.81 -0.46
N GLU A 241 -11.40 8.39 0.55
CA GLU A 241 -11.69 9.83 0.58
C GLU A 241 -10.42 10.67 0.57
N ALA A 242 -9.40 10.29 1.34
CA ALA A 242 -8.11 10.96 1.38
C ALA A 242 -7.45 11.03 -0.02
N ALA A 243 -7.38 9.90 -0.71
CA ALA A 243 -6.80 9.82 -2.05
C ALA A 243 -7.63 10.58 -3.11
N LEU A 244 -8.97 10.52 -3.04
CA LEU A 244 -9.84 11.26 -3.95
C LEU A 244 -9.77 12.78 -3.73
N ARG A 245 -9.72 13.25 -2.48
CA ARG A 245 -9.55 14.67 -2.18
C ARG A 245 -8.18 15.17 -2.64
N PHE A 246 -7.13 14.37 -2.45
CA PHE A 246 -5.81 14.68 -3.03
C PHE A 246 -5.90 14.88 -4.54
N LEU A 247 -6.50 13.93 -5.27
CA LEU A 247 -6.68 14.03 -6.72
C LEU A 247 -7.51 15.25 -7.14
N ALA A 248 -8.57 15.58 -6.39
CA ALA A 248 -9.38 16.76 -6.65
C ALA A 248 -8.56 18.06 -6.49
N ILE A 249 -7.74 18.16 -5.44
CA ILE A 249 -6.83 19.30 -5.21
C ILE A 249 -5.75 19.38 -6.30
N ASP A 250 -5.25 18.23 -6.77
CA ASP A 250 -4.23 18.12 -7.83
C ASP A 250 -4.81 18.39 -9.25
N GLY A 251 -6.08 18.80 -9.35
CA GLY A 251 -6.73 19.23 -10.59
C GLY A 251 -7.63 18.19 -11.26
N SER A 252 -7.77 17.00 -10.67
CA SER A 252 -8.59 15.89 -11.23
C SER A 252 -10.05 15.90 -10.74
N ARG A 253 -10.54 17.03 -10.18
CA ARG A 253 -11.90 17.13 -9.62
C ARG A 253 -12.97 16.77 -10.66
N GLU A 254 -12.94 17.40 -11.84
CA GLU A 254 -13.92 17.15 -12.91
C GLU A 254 -13.87 15.71 -13.41
N LEU A 255 -12.69 15.09 -13.45
CA LEU A 255 -12.52 13.69 -13.82
C LEU A 255 -13.19 12.75 -12.79
N ILE A 256 -13.07 13.05 -11.50
CA ILE A 256 -13.74 12.29 -10.43
C ILE A 256 -15.26 12.40 -10.59
N LEU A 257 -15.78 13.61 -10.85
CA LEU A 257 -17.22 13.84 -11.07
C LEU A 257 -17.72 13.15 -12.34
N ALA A 258 -16.98 13.23 -13.44
CA ALA A 258 -17.30 12.52 -14.68
C ALA A 258 -17.30 11.00 -14.46
N THR A 259 -16.34 10.47 -13.70
CA THR A 259 -16.32 9.05 -13.32
C THR A 259 -17.52 8.68 -12.45
N ALA A 260 -17.90 9.52 -11.49
CA ALA A 260 -19.10 9.31 -10.68
C ALA A 260 -20.40 9.31 -11.52
N ALA A 261 -20.47 10.16 -12.55
CA ALA A 261 -21.61 10.21 -13.46
C ALA A 261 -21.78 8.93 -14.29
N LYS A 262 -20.70 8.18 -14.57
CA LYS A 262 -20.77 6.90 -15.31
C LYS A 262 -21.57 5.81 -14.58
N TYR A 263 -21.83 5.96 -13.28
CA TYR A 263 -22.70 5.04 -12.54
C TYR A 263 -24.19 5.21 -12.86
N ASP A 264 -24.57 6.26 -13.60
CA ASP A 264 -25.96 6.58 -13.96
C ASP A 264 -26.92 6.62 -12.76
N ARG A 265 -26.39 7.11 -11.62
CA ARG A 265 -27.10 7.23 -10.33
C ARG A 265 -26.83 8.61 -9.73
N GLU A 266 -27.88 9.42 -9.63
CA GLU A 266 -27.78 10.79 -9.09
C GLU A 266 -27.24 10.80 -7.66
N GLU A 267 -27.67 9.85 -6.83
CA GLU A 267 -27.22 9.68 -5.45
C GLU A 267 -25.70 9.43 -5.32
N VAL A 268 -25.08 8.76 -6.30
CA VAL A 268 -23.61 8.54 -6.34
C VAL A 268 -22.90 9.87 -6.60
N THR A 269 -23.36 10.60 -7.61
CA THR A 269 -22.78 11.91 -7.97
C THR A 269 -22.94 12.89 -6.81
N ALA A 270 -24.13 12.97 -6.20
CA ALA A 270 -24.41 13.81 -5.05
C ALA A 270 -23.53 13.46 -3.83
N ALA A 271 -23.33 12.16 -3.54
CA ALA A 271 -22.47 11.71 -2.45
C ALA A 271 -20.99 12.07 -2.69
N VAL A 272 -20.51 11.94 -3.94
CA VAL A 272 -19.13 12.32 -4.30
C VAL A 272 -18.94 13.84 -4.20
N VAL A 273 -19.87 14.65 -4.70
CA VAL A 273 -19.83 16.11 -4.55
C VAL A 273 -19.79 16.49 -3.07
N ALA A 274 -20.70 15.94 -2.25
CA ALA A 274 -20.75 16.20 -0.82
C ALA A 274 -19.45 15.79 -0.08
N MET A 275 -18.75 14.75 -0.55
CA MET A 275 -17.46 14.32 0.00
C MET A 275 -16.32 15.28 -0.37
N LEU A 276 -16.30 15.76 -1.62
CA LEU A 276 -15.30 16.69 -2.11
C LEU A 276 -15.47 18.11 -1.55
N ASP A 277 -16.71 18.51 -1.25
CA ASP A 277 -17.06 19.83 -0.70
C ASP A 277 -17.20 19.82 0.83
N GLU A 278 -16.83 18.71 1.48
CA GLU A 278 -16.84 18.60 2.94
C GLU A 278 -15.90 19.65 3.55
N ASP A 279 -16.41 20.38 4.55
CA ASP A 279 -15.65 21.41 5.25
C ASP A 279 -14.32 20.83 5.77
N PRO A 280 -13.16 21.44 5.49
CA PRO A 280 -11.86 20.98 5.97
C PRO A 280 -11.77 20.77 7.49
N THR A 281 -12.61 21.44 8.28
CA THR A 281 -12.72 21.26 9.74
C THR A 281 -13.53 20.03 10.14
N GLU A 282 -14.32 19.45 9.24
CA GLU A 282 -15.03 18.19 9.45
C GLU A 282 -14.20 16.97 8.97
N LEU A 283 -13.02 17.20 8.39
CA LEU A 283 -12.11 16.17 7.92
C LEU A 283 -11.27 15.58 9.06
N TYR A 284 -11.86 14.67 9.84
CA TYR A 284 -11.17 13.92 10.89
C TYR A 284 -11.39 12.40 10.77
N PRO A 285 -10.43 11.57 11.24
CA PRO A 285 -10.52 10.11 11.11
C PRO A 285 -11.74 9.53 11.82
N THR A 286 -12.32 8.47 11.26
CA THR A 286 -13.45 7.76 11.87
C THR A 286 -13.07 7.19 13.25
N LYS A 287 -11.85 6.67 13.40
CA LYS A 287 -11.29 6.22 14.69
C LYS A 287 -10.28 7.24 15.21
N ARG A 288 -10.60 7.89 16.33
CA ARG A 288 -9.71 8.86 16.96
C ARG A 288 -8.45 8.18 17.54
N PRO A 289 -7.24 8.66 17.22
CA PRO A 289 -6.03 8.18 17.86
C PRO A 289 -6.05 8.51 19.34
N LYS A 290 -5.53 7.59 20.16
CA LYS A 290 -5.28 7.88 21.59
C LYS A 290 -4.12 8.85 21.69
N LEU A 291 -4.21 9.78 22.62
CA LEU A 291 -3.08 10.65 22.95
C LEU A 291 -1.90 9.79 23.45
N PRO A 292 -0.66 10.13 23.07
CA PRO A 292 0.53 9.43 23.55
C PRO A 292 0.67 9.50 25.07
N THR A 293 1.33 8.51 25.68
CA THR A 293 1.56 8.47 27.14
C THR A 293 2.38 9.64 27.67
N PHE A 294 3.19 10.27 26.84
CA PHE A 294 3.96 11.47 27.21
C PHE A 294 3.10 12.76 27.22
N TRP A 295 1.85 12.72 26.76
CA TRP A 295 0.97 13.89 26.67
C TRP A 295 0.55 14.33 28.08
N ASN A 296 1.09 15.46 28.55
CA ASN A 296 0.85 15.95 29.91
C ASN A 296 0.63 17.48 29.95
N PRO A 297 -0.57 17.97 29.61
CA PRO A 297 -0.89 19.40 29.57
C PRO A 297 -0.70 20.17 30.87
N THR A 298 -0.78 19.49 32.03
CA THR A 298 -0.62 20.14 33.35
C THR A 298 0.83 20.48 33.64
N ALA A 299 1.78 19.75 33.06
CA ALA A 299 3.21 19.97 33.21
C ALA A 299 3.79 20.99 32.22
N TRP A 300 3.00 21.48 31.26
CA TRP A 300 3.46 22.34 30.17
C TRP A 300 3.00 23.78 30.33
N ARG A 301 3.71 24.71 29.68
CA ARG A 301 3.23 26.08 29.52
C ARG A 301 1.93 26.06 28.72
N ARG A 302 0.88 26.67 29.26
CA ARG A 302 -0.44 26.69 28.61
C ARG A 302 -0.43 27.66 27.42
N PRO A 303 -0.96 27.25 26.24
CA PRO A 303 -1.16 28.16 25.13
C PRO A 303 -2.10 29.32 25.54
N MET A 304 -1.79 30.50 25.04
CA MET A 304 -2.55 31.72 25.31
C MET A 304 -3.19 32.24 24.04
N LEU A 305 -4.45 32.61 24.12
CA LEU A 305 -5.14 33.32 23.06
C LEU A 305 -4.51 34.71 22.84
N THR A 306 -4.66 35.26 21.64
CA THR A 306 -4.27 36.65 21.34
C THR A 306 -4.97 37.68 22.24
N THR A 307 -6.10 37.30 22.85
CA THR A 307 -6.83 38.07 23.85
C THR A 307 -6.21 38.03 25.26
N GLY A 308 -5.10 37.31 25.45
CA GLY A 308 -4.38 37.19 26.73
C GLY A 308 -4.92 36.10 27.66
N LYS A 309 -6.00 35.39 27.30
CA LYS A 309 -6.57 34.30 28.11
C LYS A 309 -5.89 32.96 27.83
N ALA A 310 -5.55 32.21 28.87
CA ALA A 310 -5.05 30.83 28.71
C ALA A 310 -6.17 29.86 28.32
N ILE A 311 -5.91 28.95 27.38
CA ILE A 311 -6.91 27.96 26.95
C ILE A 311 -7.12 26.88 28.04
N PRO A 312 -8.37 26.46 28.36
CA PRO A 312 -8.69 25.38 29.31
C PRO A 312 -7.88 24.09 29.08
N LEU A 313 -7.55 23.32 30.12
CA LEU A 313 -6.80 22.07 29.96
C LEU A 313 -7.53 21.05 29.06
N THR A 314 -8.84 20.96 29.17
CA THR A 314 -9.68 20.15 28.27
C THR A 314 -9.55 20.60 26.80
N ALA A 315 -9.43 21.90 26.56
CA ALA A 315 -9.18 22.45 25.22
C ALA A 315 -7.76 22.13 24.73
N VAL A 316 -6.77 22.01 25.62
CA VAL A 316 -5.43 21.52 25.28
C VAL A 316 -5.49 20.06 24.84
N ASP A 317 -6.25 19.20 25.53
CA ASP A 317 -6.42 17.80 25.12
C ASP A 317 -7.11 17.65 23.76
N HIS A 318 -8.12 18.49 23.49
CA HIS A 318 -8.74 18.56 22.17
C HIS A 318 -7.73 18.99 21.09
N PHE A 319 -6.87 19.96 21.40
CA PHE A 319 -5.80 20.37 20.49
C PHE A 319 -4.78 19.25 20.26
N GLY A 320 -4.40 18.51 21.30
CA GLY A 320 -3.55 17.32 21.16
C GLY A 320 -4.16 16.25 20.27
N THR A 321 -5.47 16.06 20.38
CA THR A 321 -6.21 15.10 19.54
C THR A 321 -6.10 15.49 18.07
N MET A 322 -6.23 16.79 17.75
CA MET A 322 -6.06 17.30 16.37
C MET A 322 -4.65 17.08 15.84
N LEU A 323 -3.63 17.33 16.67
CA LEU A 323 -2.22 17.12 16.30
C LEU A 323 -1.89 15.64 16.06
N ALA A 324 -2.66 14.73 16.65
CA ALA A 324 -2.51 13.29 16.44
C ALA A 324 -3.20 12.79 15.16
N PHE A 325 -3.96 13.62 14.44
CA PHE A 325 -4.60 13.21 13.20
C PHE A 325 -3.57 12.89 12.10
N PRO A 326 -3.85 11.91 11.21
CA PRO A 326 -3.00 11.63 10.06
C PRO A 326 -2.85 12.88 9.18
N THR A 327 -1.61 13.16 8.77
CA THR A 327 -1.27 14.33 7.93
C THR A 327 -1.25 14.03 6.44
N ALA A 328 -1.82 12.89 6.02
CA ALA A 328 -1.88 12.49 4.61
C ALA A 328 -2.57 13.57 3.77
N ASP A 329 -3.68 14.08 4.28
CA ASP A 329 -4.51 15.11 3.62
C ASP A 329 -4.05 16.54 3.98
N GLY A 330 -2.78 16.68 4.38
CA GLY A 330 -2.23 17.90 4.94
C GLY A 330 -2.47 18.05 6.43
N ILE A 331 -2.13 19.23 6.96
CA ILE A 331 -2.38 19.58 8.36
C ILE A 331 -3.88 19.86 8.51
N TYR A 332 -4.54 19.19 9.46
CA TYR A 332 -5.97 19.39 9.73
C TYR A 332 -6.29 20.88 9.93
N ALA A 333 -7.30 21.39 9.21
CA ALA A 333 -7.59 22.82 9.12
C ALA A 333 -7.83 23.49 10.48
N GLY A 334 -8.41 22.76 11.44
CA GLY A 334 -8.60 23.27 12.79
C GLY A 334 -7.28 23.64 13.47
N VAL A 335 -6.16 22.95 13.17
CA VAL A 335 -4.85 23.25 13.76
C VAL A 335 -4.43 24.66 13.38
N THR A 336 -4.59 25.01 12.10
CA THR A 336 -4.31 26.36 11.57
C THR A 336 -5.20 27.42 12.21
N GLN A 337 -6.48 27.13 12.46
CA GLN A 337 -7.38 28.05 13.15
C GLN A 337 -6.97 28.29 14.61
N VAL A 338 -6.55 27.24 15.32
CA VAL A 338 -6.08 27.35 16.71
C VAL A 338 -4.76 28.12 16.77
N THR A 339 -3.80 27.80 15.90
CA THR A 339 -2.51 28.50 15.89
C THR A 339 -2.66 29.98 15.54
N ALA A 340 -3.57 30.34 14.64
CA ALA A 340 -3.88 31.75 14.33
C ALA A 340 -4.56 32.50 15.49
N SER A 341 -5.29 31.78 16.36
CA SER A 341 -5.99 32.36 17.52
C SER A 341 -5.12 32.50 18.77
N CYS A 342 -3.91 31.93 18.76
CA CYS A 342 -3.00 31.89 19.89
C CYS A 342 -1.77 32.78 19.66
N THR A 343 -1.14 33.24 20.74
CA THR A 343 0.12 34.01 20.64
C THR A 343 1.27 33.08 20.28
N ARG A 344 2.12 33.51 19.33
CA ARG A 344 3.28 32.74 18.86
C ARG A 344 4.20 32.31 19.99
N ASP A 345 4.45 33.20 20.95
CA ASP A 345 5.33 32.96 22.10
C ASP A 345 4.79 31.90 23.06
N SER A 346 3.47 31.71 23.13
CA SER A 346 2.86 30.68 23.96
C SER A 346 2.87 29.29 23.32
N LEU A 347 3.04 29.24 21.99
CA LEU A 347 3.10 28.02 21.19
C LEU A 347 4.54 27.57 20.89
N ALA A 348 5.51 28.48 20.98
CA ALA A 348 6.92 28.16 20.78
C ALA A 348 7.45 27.26 21.91
N PRO A 349 8.38 26.32 21.61
CA PRO A 349 9.09 25.61 22.65
C PRO A 349 9.79 26.61 23.56
N SER A 350 9.61 26.48 24.88
CA SER A 350 10.33 27.29 25.85
C SER A 350 11.83 27.14 25.60
N ALA A 351 12.53 28.27 25.41
CA ALA A 351 13.95 28.35 25.09
C ALA A 351 14.91 27.84 26.20
N GLY A 352 14.46 26.91 27.05
CA GLY A 352 15.18 26.45 28.24
C GLY A 352 15.23 24.92 28.44
N THR A 353 14.77 24.10 27.49
CA THR A 353 14.82 22.63 27.63
C THR A 353 15.32 21.95 26.35
N CYS A 354 16.57 22.20 26.01
CA CYS A 354 17.41 21.31 25.20
C CYS A 354 18.85 21.44 25.71
N SER A 355 19.15 20.83 26.86
CA SER A 355 20.51 20.36 27.13
C SER A 355 20.56 18.91 26.67
N PRO A 356 21.43 18.54 25.71
CA PRO A 356 21.59 17.14 25.33
C PRO A 356 22.15 16.34 26.51
N PRO A 357 21.64 15.14 26.79
CA PRO A 357 22.23 14.29 27.81
C PRO A 357 23.55 13.69 27.28
N GLY A 358 24.65 13.96 27.99
CA GLY A 358 25.83 13.10 27.93
C GLY A 358 26.91 13.47 26.90
N SER A 359 27.52 14.64 27.01
CA SER A 359 28.94 14.76 26.65
C SER A 359 29.76 14.05 27.73
N MET A 360 30.01 12.76 27.55
CA MET A 360 31.03 12.04 28.32
C MET A 360 32.37 12.80 28.21
N PRO A 361 33.12 12.99 29.30
CA PRO A 361 34.44 13.59 29.24
C PRO A 361 35.38 12.62 28.51
N LEU A 362 35.80 13.01 27.31
CA LEU A 362 36.90 12.36 26.59
C LEU A 362 38.13 12.32 27.51
N HIS A 363 38.52 11.11 27.90
CA HIS A 363 39.80 10.83 28.52
C HIS A 363 40.91 11.51 27.71
N ARG A 364 41.64 12.41 28.37
CA ARG A 364 42.95 12.91 27.91
C ARG A 364 43.85 11.72 27.58
N ARG A 365 43.97 11.37 26.31
CA ARG A 365 45.14 10.61 25.83
C ARG A 365 46.34 11.53 25.96
N ARG A 366 47.20 11.21 26.91
CA ARG A 366 48.56 11.77 27.03
C ARG A 366 49.29 11.51 25.72
N SER A 367 49.75 12.59 25.10
CA SER A 367 50.84 12.56 24.14
C SER A 367 52.11 12.02 24.83
N ARG A 368 52.69 10.96 24.27
CA ARG A 368 54.11 10.68 24.40
C ARG A 368 54.67 10.62 22.98
N GLY A 369 55.37 11.68 22.60
CA GLY A 369 56.35 11.61 21.54
C GLY A 369 57.65 11.05 22.12
N ARG A 370 58.17 10.00 21.48
CA ARG A 370 59.48 9.93 20.83
C ARG A 370 59.62 8.57 20.18
#